data_AF-F3FWI9-F1
#
_entry.id   AF-F3FWI9-F1
#
_cell.length_a   1.000
_cell.length_b   1.000
_cell.length_c   1.000
_cell.angle_alpha   90.00
_cell.angle_beta   90.00
_cell.angle_gamma   90.00
#
_symmetry.space_group_name_H-M   'P 1'
#
loop_
_entity.id
_entity.type
_entity.pdbx_description
1 polymer ?
#
loop_
_entity_poly.entity_id
_entity_poly.type
_entity_poly.pdbx_seq_one_letter_code
_entity_poly.pdbx_strand_id
1 'polypeptide(L)'
;QTAPPGLVFGGLHTQEQTHYPLTLVVNLGETLSLRFSYARQAFSEQHMAQLSVHFQQVLQALAHDAHAALGELALLNDNEQQHVLREW
;
A
#
# COMPACT_ATOMS: atom_id res chain seq x y z
N GLN A 1 31.48 30.22 -31.57
CA GLN A 1 30.10 29.86 -31.17
C GLN A 1 29.78 28.56 -31.88
N THR A 2 29.89 27.42 -31.18
CA THR A 2 29.27 26.11 -31.47
C THR A 2 29.85 25.07 -30.49
N ALA A 3 28.99 24.30 -29.82
CA ALA A 3 29.40 23.20 -28.93
C ALA A 3 29.85 21.96 -29.75
N PRO A 4 30.74 21.10 -29.23
CA PRO A 4 31.30 19.97 -29.98
C PRO A 4 30.27 18.86 -30.25
N PRO A 5 30.39 18.13 -31.37
CA PRO A 5 29.47 17.05 -31.74
C PRO A 5 29.76 15.82 -30.88
N GLY A 6 28.78 15.39 -30.10
CA GLY A 6 28.91 14.21 -29.23
C GLY A 6 27.93 14.15 -28.06
N LEU A 7 27.17 15.23 -27.81
CA LEU A 7 26.14 15.23 -26.80
C LEU A 7 24.88 14.51 -27.32
N VAL A 8 24.80 13.20 -27.08
CA VAL A 8 23.57 12.43 -27.20
C VAL A 8 22.86 12.47 -25.85
N PHE A 9 21.70 13.10 -25.79
CA PHE A 9 20.79 12.96 -24.65
C PHE A 9 20.26 11.52 -24.66
N GLY A 10 20.82 10.66 -23.80
CA GLY A 10 20.27 9.34 -23.53
C GLY A 10 18.86 9.47 -22.92
N GLY A 11 17.99 8.51 -23.21
CA GLY A 11 16.58 8.53 -22.79
C GLY A 11 16.40 9.04 -21.36
N LEU A 12 15.58 10.07 -21.20
CA LEU A 12 15.25 10.66 -19.91
C LEU A 12 14.64 9.58 -19.01
N HIS A 13 15.43 9.05 -18.08
CA HIS A 13 14.88 8.38 -16.91
C HIS A 13 14.44 9.47 -15.95
N THR A 14 13.21 9.95 -16.13
CA THR A 14 12.56 10.80 -15.13
C THR A 14 12.24 9.93 -13.92
N GLN A 15 13.15 9.89 -12.96
CA GLN A 15 12.87 9.27 -11.66
C GLN A 15 12.20 10.32 -10.78
N GLU A 16 10.87 10.41 -10.89
CA GLU A 16 10.05 11.18 -9.95
C GLU A 16 10.19 10.55 -8.55
N GLN A 17 11.10 11.07 -7.74
CA GLN A 17 11.21 10.68 -6.34
C GLN A 17 10.15 11.42 -5.53
N THR A 18 8.94 10.88 -5.52
CA THR A 18 7.99 11.13 -4.43
C THR A 18 8.46 10.29 -3.24
N HIS A 19 9.23 10.88 -2.32
CA HIS A 19 9.87 10.20 -1.18
C HIS A 19 8.90 9.75 -0.08
N TYR A 20 7.80 9.08 -0.43
CA TYR A 20 6.95 8.41 0.54
C TYR A 20 7.38 6.95 0.66
N PRO A 21 7.74 6.47 1.87
CA PRO A 21 8.18 5.10 2.07
C PRO A 21 7.03 4.08 1.87
N LEU A 22 5.77 4.56 1.85
CA LEU A 22 4.58 3.81 1.49
C LEU A 22 3.61 4.71 0.71
N THR A 23 3.13 4.22 -0.42
CA THR A 23 2.11 4.84 -1.26
C THR A 23 1.05 3.79 -1.58
N LEU A 24 -0.22 4.12 -1.34
CA LEU A 24 -1.36 3.33 -1.78
C LEU A 24 -1.99 3.99 -3.00
N VAL A 25 -2.03 3.26 -4.12
CA VAL A 25 -2.73 3.69 -5.33
C VAL A 25 -4.03 2.92 -5.43
N VAL A 26 -5.13 3.65 -5.62
CA VAL A 26 -6.48 3.10 -5.79
C VAL A 26 -6.96 3.43 -7.18
N ASN A 27 -7.37 2.42 -7.95
CA ASN A 27 -7.97 2.60 -9.26
C ASN A 27 -9.35 1.94 -9.27
N LEU A 28 -10.35 2.66 -9.76
CA LEU A 28 -11.70 2.14 -9.94
C LEU A 28 -11.93 1.84 -11.43
N GLY A 29 -12.12 0.56 -11.75
CA GLY A 29 -12.56 0.08 -13.06
C GLY A 29 -13.84 -0.74 -12.90
N GLU A 30 -13.92 -1.89 -13.57
CA GLU A 30 -14.97 -2.90 -13.30
C GLU A 30 -14.88 -3.44 -11.86
N THR A 31 -13.66 -3.48 -11.31
CA THR A 31 -13.38 -3.80 -9.91
C THR A 31 -12.49 -2.72 -9.28
N LEU A 32 -12.49 -2.65 -7.95
CA LEU A 32 -11.59 -1.79 -7.20
C LEU A 32 -10.20 -2.44 -7.12
N SER A 33 -9.18 -1.78 -7.67
CA SER A 33 -7.79 -2.24 -7.66
C SER A 33 -6.96 -1.41 -6.68
N LEU A 34 -6.25 -2.10 -5.79
CA LEU A 34 -5.41 -1.52 -4.74
C LEU A 34 -3.97 -1.94 -4.96
N ARG A 35 -3.04 -0.99 -4.98
CA ARG A 35 -1.60 -1.26 -5.11
C ARG A 35 -0.82 -0.54 -4.04
N PHE A 36 -0.13 -1.31 -3.20
CA PHE A 36 0.84 -0.80 -2.24
C PHE A 36 2.22 -0.75 -2.88
N SER A 37 2.79 0.44 -2.98
CA SER A 37 4.18 0.67 -3.37
C SER A 37 4.95 1.11 -2.13
N TYR A 38 6.00 0.39 -1.76
CA TYR A 38 6.72 0.63 -0.52
C TYR A 38 8.23 0.47 -0.67
N ALA A 39 8.96 1.19 0.17
CA ALA A 39 10.40 1.06 0.28
C ALA A 39 10.75 -0.16 1.13
N ARG A 40 11.40 -1.17 0.53
CA ARG A 40 11.80 -2.43 1.23
C ARG A 40 12.73 -2.20 2.42
N GLN A 41 13.42 -1.06 2.47
CA GLN A 41 14.25 -0.65 3.61
C GLN A 41 13.43 -0.20 4.84
N ALA A 42 12.18 0.22 4.63
CA ALA A 42 11.28 0.68 5.70
C ALA A 42 10.25 -0.38 6.07
N PHE A 43 9.88 -1.27 5.14
CA PHE A 43 8.81 -2.25 5.35
C PHE A 43 9.19 -3.64 4.82
N SER A 44 8.89 -4.66 5.64
CA SER A 44 9.02 -6.05 5.24
C SER A 44 7.82 -6.49 4.38
N GLU A 45 8.05 -7.50 3.52
CA GLU A 45 6.99 -8.06 2.69
C GLU A 45 5.86 -8.68 3.56
N GLN A 46 6.22 -9.29 4.69
CA GLN A 46 5.24 -9.84 5.65
C GLN A 46 4.33 -8.77 6.24
N HIS A 47 4.89 -7.65 6.70
CA HIS A 47 4.08 -6.55 7.26
C HIS A 47 3.18 -5.93 6.20
N MET A 48 3.66 -5.78 4.96
CA MET A 48 2.85 -5.26 3.86
C MET A 48 1.72 -6.21 3.47
N ALA A 49 1.95 -7.52 3.53
CA ALA A 49 0.91 -8.52 3.33
C ALA A 49 -0.18 -8.41 4.41
N GLN A 50 0.20 -8.37 5.70
CA GLN A 50 -0.76 -8.17 6.80
C GLN A 50 -1.55 -6.88 6.65
N LEU A 51 -0.86 -5.76 6.37
CA LEU A 51 -1.50 -4.46 6.17
C LEU A 51 -2.51 -4.48 5.03
N SER A 52 -2.19 -5.15 3.91
CA SER A 52 -3.11 -5.26 2.77
C SER A 52 -4.38 -6.03 3.11
N VAL A 53 -4.28 -7.08 3.93
CA VAL A 53 -5.44 -7.86 4.39
C VAL A 53 -6.31 -7.03 5.33
N HIS A 54 -5.70 -6.36 6.32
CA HIS A 54 -6.46 -5.49 7.24
C HIS A 54 -7.16 -4.37 6.51
N PHE A 55 -6.49 -3.74 5.55
CA PHE A 55 -7.11 -2.70 4.74
C PHE A 55 -8.30 -3.22 3.93
N GLN A 56 -8.18 -4.42 3.35
CA GLN A 56 -9.30 -5.05 2.65
C GLN A 56 -10.49 -5.33 3.58
N GLN A 57 -10.26 -5.81 4.80
CA GLN A 57 -11.33 -6.06 5.77
C GLN A 57 -12.06 -4.78 6.16
N VAL A 58 -11.33 -3.69 6.39
CA VAL A 58 -11.94 -2.38 6.68
C VAL A 58 -12.81 -1.94 5.51
N LEU A 59 -12.32 -2.06 4.27
CA LEU A 59 -13.12 -1.71 3.08
C LEU A 59 -14.38 -2.58 2.95
N GLN A 60 -14.30 -3.87 3.25
CA GLN A 60 -15.44 -4.78 3.22
C GLN A 60 -16.47 -4.44 4.31
N ALA A 61 -16.00 -4.12 5.51
CA ALA A 61 -16.88 -3.74 6.62
C ALA A 61 -17.57 -2.39 6.33
N LEU A 62 -16.84 -1.41 5.80
CA LEU A 62 -17.44 -0.13 5.38
C LEU A 62 -18.42 -0.29 4.21
N ALA A 63 -18.18 -1.25 3.31
CA ALA A 63 -19.12 -1.57 2.24
C ALA A 63 -20.39 -2.25 2.77
N HIS A 64 -20.31 -2.95 3.91
CA HIS A 64 -21.46 -3.56 4.58
C HIS A 64 -22.25 -2.56 5.42
N ASP A 65 -21.56 -1.75 6.23
CA ASP A 65 -22.14 -0.68 7.03
C ASP A 65 -21.20 0.53 7.09
N ALA A 66 -21.56 1.58 6.35
CA ALA A 66 -20.78 2.81 6.28
C ALA A 66 -20.86 3.67 7.56
N HIS A 67 -21.77 3.34 8.49
CA HIS A 67 -21.93 4.05 9.77
C HIS A 67 -21.22 3.36 10.93
N ALA A 68 -20.66 2.16 10.72
CA ALA A 68 -19.89 1.45 11.73
C ALA A 68 -18.70 2.29 12.20
N ALA A 69 -18.50 2.36 13.51
CA ALA A 69 -17.36 3.08 14.06
C ALA A 69 -16.06 2.33 13.70
N LEU A 70 -15.04 3.06 13.23
CA LEU A 70 -13.75 2.45 12.86
C LEU A 70 -13.10 1.66 14.02
N GLY A 71 -13.41 2.02 15.28
CA GLY A 71 -12.93 1.29 16.47
C GLY A 71 -13.65 -0.04 16.74
N GLU A 72 -14.78 -0.30 16.08
CA GLU A 72 -15.51 -1.57 16.16
C GLU A 72 -15.12 -2.54 15.04
N LEU A 73 -14.38 -2.06 14.04
CA LEU A 73 -13.84 -2.89 12.98
C LEU A 73 -12.69 -3.72 13.54
N ALA A 74 -12.86 -5.04 13.56
CA ALA A 74 -11.81 -5.96 13.96
C ALA A 74 -10.62 -5.85 12.99
N LEU A 75 -9.62 -5.05 13.37
CA LEU A 75 -8.37 -4.85 12.63
C LEU A 75 -7.42 -6.04 12.72
N LEU A 76 -7.66 -6.96 13.66
CA LEU A 76 -6.93 -8.20 13.79
C LEU A 76 -7.61 -9.25 12.92
N ASN A 77 -6.87 -9.80 11.96
CA ASN A 77 -7.28 -11.03 11.28
C ASN A 77 -7.61 -12.12 12.30
N ASP A 78 -8.50 -13.07 11.97
CA ASP A 78 -8.81 -14.23 12.83
C ASP A 78 -7.54 -14.92 13.36
N ASN A 79 -6.49 -14.98 12.54
CA ASN A 79 -5.23 -15.59 12.92
C ASN A 79 -4.44 -14.78 13.97
N GLU A 80 -4.53 -13.45 13.94
CA GLU A 80 -3.90 -12.57 14.92
C GLU A 80 -4.70 -12.49 16.22
N GLN A 81 -6.03 -12.48 16.14
CA GLN A 81 -6.88 -12.64 17.32
C GLN A 81 -6.56 -13.96 18.03
N GLN A 82 -6.46 -15.07 17.28
CA GLN A 82 -6.13 -16.38 17.84
C GLN A 82 -4.72 -16.44 18.46
N HIS A 83 -3.77 -15.66 17.94
CA HIS A 83 -2.42 -15.58 18.54
C HIS A 83 -2.48 -14.82 19.87
N VAL A 84 -3.12 -13.65 19.89
CA VAL A 84 -3.30 -12.86 21.11
C VAL A 84 -4.08 -13.65 22.16
N LEU A 85 -5.15 -14.35 21.79
CA LEU A 85 -5.94 -15.18 22.71
C LEU A 85 -5.22 -16.42 23.25
N ARG A 86 -4.16 -16.90 22.57
CA ARG A 86 -3.37 -18.06 23.02
C ARG A 86 -2.15 -17.70 23.88
N GLU A 87 -1.74 -16.44 23.90
CA GLU A 87 -0.60 -15.96 24.70
C GLU A 87 -0.99 -15.42 26.10
N TRP A 88 -2.22 -15.66 26.57
CA TRP A 88 -2.66 -15.39 27.95
C TRP A 88 -2.66 -16.64 28.83
#